data_AF-A0A2V5TUC9-F1
#
_entry.id   AF-A0A2V5TUC9-F1
#
_cell.length_a   1.000
_cell.length_b   1.000
_cell.length_c   1.000
_cell.angle_alpha   90.00
_cell.angle_beta   90.00
_cell.angle_gamma   90.00
#
_symmetry.space_group_name_H-M   'P 1'
#
loop_
_entity.id
_entity.type
_entity.pdbx_description
1 polymer ?
#
loop_
_entity_poly.entity_id
_entity_poly.type
_entity_poly.pdbx_seq_one_letter_code
_entity_poly.pdbx_strand_id
1 'polypeptide(L)'
;SYRKTKRAERIPGFDQAPDFIVPDEFNPQIIIEAKLTEDDGTARDKVTRIQHLAQLSIAGAPAGQQKFQVIACIAGRGFGVRREDMKKMLLATRGKVFTLKTLDRLVECCDLQKFRTKAS
;
A
#
# COMPACT_ATOMS: atom_id res chain seq x y z
N SER A 1 -16.75 7.78 4.10
CA SER A 1 -17.39 7.82 2.77
C SER A 1 -16.46 7.09 1.82
N TYR A 2 -16.92 6.06 1.09
CA TYR A 2 -16.08 5.32 0.13
C TYR A 2 -16.26 5.94 -1.25
N ARG A 3 -15.19 6.54 -1.80
CA ARG A 3 -15.14 7.00 -3.19
C ARG A 3 -14.05 6.25 -3.92
N LYS A 4 -14.45 5.46 -4.92
CA LYS A 4 -13.52 4.88 -5.89
C LYS A 4 -13.00 6.01 -6.78
N THR A 5 -11.69 6.20 -6.83
CA THR A 5 -11.05 7.21 -7.67
C THR A 5 -11.35 6.92 -9.15
N LYS A 6 -11.59 7.97 -9.94
CA LYS A 6 -11.74 7.83 -11.40
C LYS A 6 -10.38 7.49 -12.02
N ARG A 7 -10.40 6.82 -13.17
CA ARG A 7 -9.19 6.53 -13.95
C ARG A 7 -8.44 7.85 -14.22
N ALA A 8 -7.18 7.93 -13.77
CA ALA A 8 -6.29 9.09 -13.89
C ALA A 8 -6.72 10.37 -13.10
N GLU A 9 -7.51 10.24 -12.04
CA GLU A 9 -7.79 11.35 -11.11
C GLU A 9 -6.50 11.77 -10.38
N ARG A 10 -6.17 13.07 -10.42
CA ARG A 10 -5.01 13.63 -9.71
C ARG A 10 -5.39 13.94 -8.27
N ILE A 11 -4.65 13.36 -7.33
CA ILE A 11 -4.81 13.62 -5.90
C ILE A 11 -3.62 14.46 -5.43
N PRO A 12 -3.83 15.61 -4.78
CA PRO A 12 -2.73 16.43 -4.26
C PRO A 12 -1.75 15.59 -3.43
N GLY A 13 -0.45 15.72 -3.69
CA GLY A 13 0.59 14.94 -3.02
C GLY A 13 0.84 13.55 -3.60
N PHE A 14 0.12 13.13 -4.64
CA PHE A 14 0.35 11.87 -5.35
C PHE A 14 0.42 12.08 -6.87
N ASP A 15 1.52 11.67 -7.49
CA ASP A 15 1.67 11.73 -8.95
C ASP A 15 0.68 10.81 -9.69
N GLN A 16 0.30 9.71 -9.02
CA GLN A 16 -0.73 8.77 -9.45
C GLN A 16 -1.60 8.39 -8.25
N ALA A 17 -2.92 8.34 -8.45
CA ALA A 17 -3.85 7.89 -7.43
C ALA A 17 -3.46 6.49 -6.93
N PRO A 18 -3.33 6.28 -5.60
CA PRO A 18 -3.25 4.95 -5.01
C PRO A 18 -4.54 4.15 -5.23
N ASP A 19 -4.47 2.83 -5.07
CA ASP A 19 -5.66 1.97 -5.24
C ASP A 19 -6.73 2.26 -4.17
N PHE A 20 -6.32 2.50 -2.92
CA PHE A 20 -7.20 2.97 -1.85
C PHE A 20 -6.51 3.99 -0.93
N ILE A 21 -7.30 4.92 -0.43
CA ILE A 21 -6.92 5.88 0.60
C ILE A 21 -7.93 5.78 1.74
N VAL A 22 -7.44 5.72 2.98
CA VAL A 22 -8.27 5.66 4.19
C VAL A 22 -7.85 6.78 5.14
N PRO A 23 -8.81 7.53 5.74
CA PRO A 23 -10.25 7.47 5.46
C PRO A 23 -10.64 8.10 4.12
N ASP A 24 -9.86 9.06 3.62
CA ASP A 24 -10.13 9.83 2.39
C ASP A 24 -8.88 10.53 1.85
N GLU A 25 -9.00 11.14 0.67
CA GLU A 25 -7.93 11.85 -0.04
C GLU A 25 -7.46 13.17 0.60
N PHE A 26 -8.24 13.74 1.53
CA PHE A 26 -7.93 15.02 2.17
C PHE A 26 -7.06 14.85 3.41
N ASN A 27 -7.26 13.76 4.14
CA ASN A 27 -6.47 13.40 5.31
C ASN A 27 -6.02 11.93 5.24
N PRO A 28 -5.10 11.57 4.33
CA PRO A 28 -4.66 10.20 4.17
C PRO A 28 -3.92 9.71 5.43
N GLN A 29 -4.41 8.62 6.01
CA GLN A 29 -3.79 7.94 7.15
C GLN A 29 -3.23 6.58 6.73
N ILE A 30 -3.87 5.93 5.77
CA ILE A 30 -3.46 4.61 5.26
C ILE A 30 -3.64 4.61 3.73
N ILE A 31 -2.63 4.10 3.04
CA ILE A 31 -2.61 3.88 1.60
C ILE A 31 -2.51 2.38 1.36
N ILE A 32 -3.40 1.84 0.54
CA ILE A 32 -3.34 0.44 0.12
C ILE A 32 -3.06 0.41 -1.37
N GLU A 33 -2.01 -0.30 -1.76
CA GLU A 33 -1.65 -0.53 -3.15
C GLU A 33 -1.75 -2.03 -3.44
N ALA A 34 -2.60 -2.39 -4.41
CA ALA A 34 -2.85 -3.76 -4.82
C ALA A 34 -2.14 -4.07 -6.15
N LYS A 35 -1.46 -5.23 -6.22
CA LYS A 35 -0.71 -5.65 -7.39
C LYS A 35 -0.86 -7.14 -7.66
N LEU A 36 -1.20 -7.47 -8.91
CA LEU A 36 -1.25 -8.83 -9.43
C LEU A 36 -0.19 -8.95 -10.53
N THR A 37 0.58 -10.04 -10.53
CA THR A 37 1.58 -10.31 -11.57
C THR A 37 1.64 -11.81 -11.88
N GLU A 38 1.54 -12.17 -13.15
CA GLU A 38 1.66 -13.57 -13.59
C GLU A 38 3.07 -13.92 -14.09
N ASP A 39 3.87 -12.90 -14.39
CA ASP A 39 5.26 -12.99 -14.83
C ASP A 39 6.22 -12.20 -13.92
N ASP A 40 7.52 -12.49 -14.05
CA ASP A 40 8.57 -11.95 -13.18
C ASP A 40 9.06 -10.57 -13.63
N GLY A 41 8.86 -10.23 -14.91
CA GLY A 41 9.27 -8.97 -15.52
C GLY A 41 8.46 -7.80 -14.95
N THR A 42 7.14 -7.98 -14.85
CA THR A 42 6.23 -6.92 -14.40
C THR A 42 6.24 -6.73 -12.88
N ALA A 43 6.70 -7.74 -12.13
CA ALA A 43 6.80 -7.69 -10.67
C ALA A 43 7.72 -6.56 -10.17
N ARG A 44 8.85 -6.33 -10.85
CA ARG A 44 9.80 -5.28 -10.49
C ARG A 44 9.18 -3.89 -10.61
N ASP A 45 8.52 -3.60 -11.72
CA ASP A 45 7.87 -2.30 -11.94
C ASP A 45 6.75 -2.06 -10.93
N LYS A 46 6.03 -3.12 -10.54
CA LYS A 46 5.01 -3.04 -9.49
C LYS A 46 5.62 -2.76 -8.11
N VAL A 47 6.80 -3.31 -7.78
CA VAL A 47 7.50 -3.02 -6.52
C VAL A 47 7.94 -1.56 -6.46
N THR A 48 8.45 -1.00 -7.56
CA THR A 48 8.88 0.41 -7.63
C THR A 48 7.77 1.38 -7.23
N ARG A 49 6.53 1.12 -7.65
CA ARG A 49 5.36 1.92 -7.28
C ARG A 49 5.11 1.95 -5.77
N ILE A 50 5.22 0.80 -5.10
CA ILE A 50 5.06 0.68 -3.65
C ILE A 50 6.20 1.42 -2.92
N GLN A 51 7.43 1.31 -3.42
CA GLN A 51 8.57 2.03 -2.85
C GLN A 51 8.39 3.56 -2.97
N HIS A 52 7.86 4.04 -4.10
CA HIS A 52 7.55 5.46 -4.28
C HIS A 52 6.52 5.95 -3.24
N LEU A 53 5.44 5.20 -3.03
CA LEU A 53 4.44 5.52 -1.99
C LEU A 53 5.07 5.56 -0.59
N ALA A 54 5.98 4.62 -0.29
CA ALA A 54 6.70 4.62 0.98
C ALA A 54 7.60 5.85 1.14
N GLN A 55 8.27 6.30 0.08
CA GLN A 55 9.06 7.55 0.10
C GLN A 55 8.16 8.77 0.34
N LEU A 56 7.02 8.85 -0.35
CA LEU A 56 6.02 9.91 -0.12
C LEU A 56 5.50 9.91 1.33
N SER A 57 5.38 8.73 1.94
CA SER A 57 4.91 8.59 3.33
C SER A 57 5.86 9.20 4.35
N ILE A 58 7.17 9.19 4.10
CA ILE A 58 8.19 9.73 5.02
C ILE A 58 8.66 11.13 4.64
N ALA A 59 8.43 11.58 3.41
CA ALA A 59 8.88 12.88 2.93
C ALA A 59 8.31 14.02 3.80
N GLY A 60 9.20 14.76 4.48
CA GLY A 60 8.83 15.84 5.40
C GLY A 60 8.30 15.38 6.75
N ALA A 61 8.27 14.07 7.04
CA ALA A 61 7.93 13.56 8.36
C ALA A 61 9.13 13.60 9.32
N PRO A 62 8.92 13.71 10.63
CA PRO A 62 9.99 13.52 11.62
C PRO A 62 10.67 12.16 11.48
N ALA A 63 11.92 12.07 11.93
CA ALA A 63 12.69 10.83 11.89
C ALA A 63 11.93 9.66 12.54
N GLY A 64 11.82 8.54 11.83
CA GLY A 64 11.11 7.34 12.29
C GLY A 64 9.58 7.38 12.09
N GLN A 65 8.98 8.52 11.72
CA GLN A 65 7.54 8.64 11.51
C GLN A 65 7.15 8.51 10.03
N GLN A 66 5.86 8.29 9.78
CA GLN A 66 5.24 8.33 8.45
C GLN A 66 3.97 9.18 8.55
N LYS A 67 3.70 10.00 7.53
CA LYS A 67 2.45 10.76 7.38
C LYS A 67 1.25 9.82 7.20
N PHE A 68 1.47 8.68 6.56
CA PHE A 68 0.49 7.62 6.37
C PHE A 68 1.17 6.25 6.31
N GLN A 69 0.44 5.19 6.69
CA GLN A 69 0.90 3.80 6.56
C GLN A 69 0.71 3.31 5.12
N VAL A 70 1.71 2.63 4.56
CA VAL A 70 1.60 2.01 3.22
C VAL A 70 1.43 0.50 3.37
N ILE A 71 0.38 -0.05 2.79
CA ILE A 71 0.05 -1.48 2.78
C ILE A 71 0.13 -1.98 1.34
N ALA A 72 0.89 -3.05 1.12
CA ALA A 72 0.96 -3.74 -0.16
C ALA A 72 0.09 -5.00 -0.12
N CYS A 73 -0.87 -5.11 -1.04
CA CYS A 73 -1.61 -6.34 -1.29
C CYS A 73 -1.11 -6.96 -2.59
N ILE A 74 -0.53 -8.15 -2.54
CA ILE A 74 0.11 -8.79 -3.70
C ILE A 74 -0.52 -10.14 -4.03
N ALA A 75 -0.53 -10.49 -5.30
CA ALA A 75 -0.99 -11.78 -5.79
C ALA A 75 -0.22 -12.21 -7.04
N GLY A 76 -0.33 -13.50 -7.38
CA GLY A 76 0.31 -14.10 -8.55
C GLY A 76 1.74 -14.60 -8.30
N ARG A 77 2.34 -15.23 -9.31
CA ARG A 77 3.59 -16.00 -9.16
C ARG A 77 4.85 -15.16 -9.21
N GLY A 78 4.84 -14.01 -9.91
CA GLY A 78 6.07 -13.24 -10.15
C GLY A 78 6.69 -12.56 -8.92
N PHE A 79 5.95 -12.47 -7.80
CA PHE A 79 6.51 -12.02 -6.52
C PHE A 79 7.22 -13.14 -5.73
N GLY A 80 6.93 -14.41 -6.03
CA GLY A 80 7.48 -15.56 -5.30
C GLY A 80 8.93 -15.89 -5.64
N VAL A 81 9.43 -15.40 -6.77
CA VAL A 81 10.76 -15.74 -7.32
C VAL A 81 11.84 -14.67 -7.06
N ARG A 82 11.45 -13.45 -6.66
CA ARG A 82 12.36 -12.29 -6.52
C ARG A 82 12.56 -11.88 -5.07
N ARG A 83 13.41 -12.61 -4.34
CA ARG A 83 13.69 -12.37 -2.90
C ARG A 83 14.10 -10.93 -2.58
N GLU A 84 14.95 -10.33 -3.41
CA GLU A 84 15.41 -8.95 -3.18
C GLU A 84 14.29 -7.91 -3.33
N ASP A 85 13.39 -8.10 -4.30
CA ASP A 85 12.28 -7.18 -4.49
C ASP A 85 11.22 -7.34 -3.39
N MET A 86 11.01 -8.57 -2.91
CA MET A 86 10.21 -8.82 -1.72
C MET A 86 10.81 -8.19 -0.46
N LYS A 87 12.13 -8.29 -0.26
CA LYS A 87 12.83 -7.65 0.85
C LYS A 87 12.66 -6.14 0.81
N LYS A 88 12.85 -5.51 -0.35
CA LYS A 88 12.62 -4.06 -0.53
C LYS A 88 11.17 -3.66 -0.20
N MET A 89 10.19 -4.46 -0.64
CA MET A 89 8.78 -4.20 -0.37
C MET A 89 8.45 -4.31 1.12
N LEU A 90 8.96 -5.36 1.79
CA LEU A 90 8.82 -5.53 3.24
C LEU A 90 9.44 -4.37 4.01
N LEU A 91 10.64 -3.93 3.64
CA LEU A 91 11.29 -2.79 4.29
C LEU A 91 10.52 -1.48 4.05
N ALA A 92 10.13 -1.21 2.81
CA ALA A 92 9.40 0.00 2.42
C ALA A 92 8.04 0.13 3.14
N THR A 93 7.34 -0.99 3.32
CA THR A 93 6.02 -1.03 3.97
C THR A 93 6.09 -1.33 5.47
N ARG A 94 7.29 -1.40 6.07
CA ARG A 94 7.49 -1.82 7.47
C ARG A 94 6.78 -3.15 7.79
N GLY A 95 6.86 -4.09 6.86
CA GLY A 95 6.30 -5.44 6.96
C GLY A 95 4.82 -5.56 6.56
N LYS A 96 4.15 -4.49 6.14
CA LYS A 96 2.72 -4.52 5.76
C LYS A 96 2.52 -5.01 4.32
N VAL A 97 2.94 -6.25 4.07
CA VAL A 97 2.72 -6.95 2.80
C VAL A 97 1.80 -8.14 3.02
N PHE A 98 0.69 -8.18 2.29
CA PHE A 98 -0.33 -9.23 2.39
C PHE A 98 -0.50 -9.92 1.05
N THR A 99 -0.60 -11.24 1.10
CA THR A 99 -0.99 -12.06 -0.06
C THR A 99 -2.46 -12.42 0.05
N LEU A 100 -3.04 -13.02 -0.99
CA LEU A 100 -4.40 -13.59 -0.88
C LEU A 100 -4.57 -14.56 0.30
N LYS A 101 -3.49 -15.24 0.71
CA LYS A 101 -3.50 -16.19 1.85
C LYS A 101 -3.45 -15.52 3.22
N THR A 102 -3.09 -14.24 3.29
CA THR A 102 -2.94 -13.50 4.55
C THR A 102 -3.82 -12.26 4.62
N LEU A 103 -4.67 -12.05 3.61
CA LEU A 103 -5.49 -10.85 3.46
C LEU A 103 -6.53 -10.72 4.59
N ASP A 104 -6.98 -11.85 5.14
CA ASP A 104 -7.84 -11.92 6.33
C ASP A 104 -7.24 -11.22 7.55
N ARG A 105 -5.90 -11.18 7.64
CA ARG A 105 -5.17 -10.53 8.75
C ARG A 105 -4.89 -9.05 8.52
N LEU A 106 -5.23 -8.51 7.35
CA LEU A 106 -4.88 -7.15 6.94
C LEU A 106 -5.40 -6.09 7.94
N VAL A 107 -6.62 -6.25 8.43
CA VAL A 107 -7.22 -5.28 9.36
C VAL A 107 -6.52 -5.30 10.72
N GLU A 108 -6.30 -6.49 11.27
CA GLU A 108 -5.68 -6.68 12.60
C GLU A 108 -4.21 -6.26 12.61
N CYS A 109 -3.48 -6.57 11.54
CA CYS A 109 -2.05 -6.30 11.45
C CYS A 109 -1.73 -4.87 11.02
N CYS A 110 -2.72 -4.00 10.79
CA CYS A 110 -2.52 -2.63 10.30
C CYS A 110 -3.28 -1.61 11.15
N ASP A 111 -3.07 -0.34 10.85
CA ASP A 111 -3.78 0.76 11.52
C ASP A 111 -5.25 0.82 11.09
N LEU A 112 -5.65 -0.01 10.12
CA LEU A 112 -7.05 -0.16 9.67
C LEU A 112 -8.00 -0.54 10.80
N GLN A 113 -7.54 -1.27 11.81
CA GLN A 113 -8.35 -1.56 13.00
C GLN A 113 -8.86 -0.31 13.72
N LYS A 114 -8.13 0.82 13.64
CA LYS A 114 -8.53 2.12 14.22
C LYS A 114 -9.76 2.72 13.54
N PHE A 115 -10.08 2.26 12.33
CA PHE A 115 -11.20 2.73 11.52
C PHE A 115 -12.40 1.76 11.53
N ARG A 116 -12.37 0.70 12.37
CA ARG A 116 -13.53 -0.17 12.56
C ARG A 116 -14.68 0.62 13.17
N THR A 117 -15.80 0.67 12.47
CA THR A 117 -17.06 1.12 13.06
C THR A 117 -17.54 0.08 14.07
N LYS A 118 -18.14 0.51 15.18
CA LYS A 118 -18.85 -0.42 16.08
C LYS A 118 -19.91 -1.14 15.24
N ALA A 119 -20.00 -2.46 15.36
CA ALA A 119 -21.13 -3.20 14.81
C ALA A 119 -22.39 -2.61 15.46
N SER A 120 -23.29 -2.10 14.61
CA SER A 120 -24.60 -1.61 15.02
C SER A 120 -25.49 -2.79 15.39
#